data_AF-A0A6N3EUC9-F1
#
_entry.id   AF-A0A6N3EUC9-F1
#
_cell.length_a   1.000
_cell.length_b   1.000
_cell.length_c   1.000
_cell.angle_alpha   90.00
_cell.angle_beta   90.00
_cell.angle_gamma   90.00
#
_symmetry.space_group_name_H-M   'P 1'
#
loop_
_entity.id
_entity.type
_entity.pdbx_description
1 polymer ?
#
loop_
_entity_poly.entity_id
_entity_poly.type
_entity_poly.pdbx_seq_one_letter_code
_entity_poly.pdbx_strand_id
1 'polypeptide(L)' 'MTIRKIEQGDASVAIGHYVSVLGVLGLVEDLLNVARDDELGRKLQDIALLRKRKE' A
#
# COMPACT_ATOMS: atom_id res chain seq x y z
N MET A 1 -10.61 -19.18 -6.89
CA MET A 1 -9.20 -19.05 -7.38
C MET A 1 -8.71 -17.65 -7.05
N THR A 2 -7.46 -17.50 -6.61
CA THR A 2 -6.92 -16.23 -6.06
C THR A 2 -6.95 -15.07 -7.06
N ILE A 3 -6.68 -15.31 -8.36
CA ILE A 3 -6.74 -14.26 -9.39
C ILE A 3 -8.14 -13.66 -9.53
N ARG A 4 -9.19 -14.48 -9.59
CA ARG A 4 -10.58 -14.00 -9.66
C ARG A 4 -10.98 -13.16 -8.44
N LYS A 5 -10.45 -13.49 -7.25
CA LYS A 5 -10.66 -12.69 -6.03
C LYS A 5 -9.97 -11.32 -6.12
N ILE A 6 -8.77 -11.28 -6.70
CA ILE A 6 -8.02 -10.04 -6.96
C ILE A 6 -8.80 -9.14 -7.93
N GLU A 7 -9.31 -9.70 -9.03
CA GLU A 7 -10.13 -8.95 -10.00
C GLU A 7 -11.42 -8.38 -9.37
N GLN A 8 -11.96 -9.05 -8.35
CA GLN A 8 -13.14 -8.62 -7.60
C GLN A 8 -12.81 -7.64 -6.47
N GLY A 9 -11.53 -7.34 -6.21
CA GLY A 9 -11.11 -6.48 -5.10
C GLY A 9 -11.38 -7.08 -3.71
N ASP A 10 -11.37 -8.41 -3.59
CA ASP A 10 -11.60 -9.12 -2.34
C ASP A 10 -10.54 -8.77 -1.28
N ALA A 11 -10.98 -8.19 -0.15
CA ALA A 11 -10.12 -7.78 0.95
C ALA A 11 -9.45 -8.94 1.72
N SER A 12 -9.91 -10.19 1.53
CA SER A 12 -9.28 -11.38 2.12
C SER A 12 -7.98 -11.77 1.44
N VAL A 13 -7.70 -11.23 0.25
CA VAL A 13 -6.46 -11.52 -0.48
C VAL A 13 -5.33 -10.65 0.09
N ALA A 14 -4.22 -11.29 0.47
CA ALA A 14 -3.04 -10.58 0.95
C ALA A 14 -2.54 -9.56 -0.10
N ILE A 15 -2.20 -8.35 0.37
CA ILE A 15 -1.78 -7.22 -0.49
C ILE A 15 -0.62 -7.57 -1.43
N GLY A 16 0.29 -8.46 -1.01
CA GLY A 16 1.39 -8.93 -1.84
C GLY A 16 0.95 -9.59 -3.15
N HIS A 17 -0.20 -10.27 -3.17
CA HIS A 17 -0.73 -10.85 -4.42
C HIS A 17 -1.23 -9.78 -5.39
N TYR A 18 -1.86 -8.71 -4.88
CA TYR A 18 -2.24 -7.57 -5.70
C TYR A 18 -0.99 -6.90 -6.31
N VAL A 19 0.04 -6.69 -5.50
CA VAL A 19 1.33 -6.13 -5.96
C VAL A 19 1.96 -6.99 -7.05
N SER A 20 1.98 -8.32 -6.89
CA SER A 20 2.50 -9.23 -7.93
C SER A 20 1.75 -9.14 -9.25
N VAL A 21 0.41 -9.08 -9.22
CA VAL A 21 -0.41 -8.92 -10.43
C VAL A 21 -0.16 -7.57 -11.09
N LEU A 22 -0.17 -6.48 -10.32
CA LEU A 22 0.11 -5.14 -10.83
C LEU A 22 1.53 -5.04 -11.41
N GLY A 23 2.51 -5.69 -10.79
CA GLY A 23 3.89 -5.76 -11.28
C GLY A 23 4.00 -6.42 -12.66
N VAL A 24 3.29 -7.53 -12.88
CA VAL A 24 3.25 -8.19 -14.20
C VAL A 24 2.57 -7.30 -15.25
N LEU A 25 1.59 -6.49 -14.85
CA LEU A 25 0.89 -5.55 -15.74
C LEU A 25 1.65 -4.23 -15.96
N GLY A 26 2.76 -3.99 -15.25
CA GLY A 26 3.49 -2.72 -15.29
C GLY A 26 2.77 -1.57 -14.56
N LEU A 27 1.82 -1.88 -13.68
CA LEU A 27 0.96 -0.92 -12.96
C LEU A 27 1.33 -0.77 -11.48
N VAL A 28 2.49 -1.27 -11.05
CA VAL A 28 2.89 -1.24 -9.63
C VAL A 28 3.03 0.20 -9.09
N GLU A 29 3.52 1.12 -9.93
CA GLU A 29 3.69 2.54 -9.59
C GLU A 29 2.35 3.25 -9.31
N ASP A 30 1.24 2.73 -9.84
CA ASP A 30 -0.08 3.33 -9.61
C ASP A 30 -0.49 3.28 -8.14
N LEU A 31 0.11 2.41 -7.32
CA LEU A 31 -0.08 2.41 -5.87
C LEU A 31 0.36 3.74 -5.22
N LEU A 32 1.30 4.47 -5.83
CA LEU A 32 1.72 5.79 -5.34
C LEU A 32 0.58 6.81 -5.41
N ASN A 33 -0.36 6.64 -6.34
CA ASN A 33 -1.52 7.52 -6.45
C ASN A 33 -2.45 7.41 -5.24
N VAL A 34 -2.53 6.24 -4.60
CA VAL A 34 -3.40 6.00 -3.44
C VAL A 34 -2.94 6.80 -2.22
N ALA A 35 -1.63 7.00 -2.06
CA ALA A 35 -1.04 7.69 -0.91
C ALA A 35 -0.64 9.15 -1.21
N ARG A 36 -0.94 9.67 -2.41
CA ARG A 36 -0.37 10.94 -2.89
C ARG A 36 -0.75 12.12 -2.00
N ASP A 37 -2.00 12.15 -1.53
CA ASP A 37 -2.60 13.32 -0.88
C ASP A 37 -2.65 13.20 0.66
N ASP A 38 -1.97 12.22 1.27
CA ASP A 38 -1.91 12.04 2.73
C ASP A 38 -0.73 12.77 3.39
N GLU A 39 -0.75 14.10 3.35
CA GLU A 39 0.30 14.93 3.96
C GLU A 39 0.28 14.86 5.50
N LEU A 40 -0.93 14.81 6.10
CA LEU A 40 -1.08 14.74 7.55
C LEU A 40 -0.60 13.39 8.10
N GLY A 41 -0.99 12.27 7.48
CA GLY A 41 -0.53 10.94 7.88
C GLY A 41 0.98 10.82 7.84
N ARG A 42 1.64 11.38 6.81
CA ARG A 42 3.11 11.46 6.75
C ARG A 42 3.70 12.24 7.93
N LYS A 43 3.19 13.44 8.21
CA LYS A 43 3.66 14.24 9.37
C LYS A 43 3.51 13.49 10.70
N LEU A 44 2.41 12.78 10.90
CA LEU A 44 2.19 11.98 12.11
C LEU A 44 3.18 10.80 12.21
N GLN A 45 3.45 10.11 11.11
CA GLN A 45 4.47 9.05 11.06
C GLN A 45 5.86 9.59 11.41
N ASP A 46 6.25 10.74 10.86
CA ASP A 46 7.54 11.37 11.15
C ASP A 46 7.68 11.73 12.63
N ILE A 47 6.65 12.31 13.25
CA ILE A 47 6.62 12.62 14.68
C ILE A 47 6.78 11.35 15.52
N ALA A 48 6.10 10.25 15.15
CA ALA A 48 6.21 8.98 15.86
C ALA A 48 7.63 8.39 15.78
N LEU A 49 8.31 8.49 14.63
CA LEU A 49 9.70 8.05 14.46
C LEU A 49 10.69 8.88 15.29
N LEU A 50 10.40 10.16 15.55
CA LEU A 50 11.21 11.00 16.44
C LEU A 50 11.05 10.63 17.92
N ARG A 51 9.85 10.19 18.35
CA ARG A 51 9.62 9.73 19.73
C ARG A 51 10.37 8.43 20.03
N LYS A 52 10.32 7.45 19.13
CA LYS A 52 11.00 6.15 19.29
C LYS A 52 12.53 6.21 19.38
N ARG A 53 13.15 7.28 18.86
CA ARG A 53 14.62 7.47 18.93
C ARG A 53 15.12 8.04 20.26
N LYS A 54 14.22 8.48 21.13
CA LYS A 54 14.55 9.06 22.44
C LYS A 54 14.38 8.09 23.61
N GLU A 55 13.90 6.87 23.34
CA GLU A 55 13.88 5.73 24.26
C GLU A 55 15.09 4.82 23.99
#